data_AF-A0A6B3HRC5-F1
#
_entry.id   AF-A0A6B3HRC5-F1
#
_cell.length_a   1.000
_cell.length_b   1.000
_cell.length_c   1.000
_cell.angle_alpha   90.00
_cell.angle_beta   90.00
_cell.angle_gamma   90.00
#
_symmetry.space_group_name_H-M   'P 1'
#
loop_
_entity.id
_entity.type
_entity.pdbx_description
1 polymer ?
#
loop_
_entity_poly.entity_id
_entity_poly.type
_entity_poly.pdbx_seq_one_letter_code
_entity_poly.pdbx_strand_id
1 'polypeptide(L)'
;MARRGGVDDFWARWRRTVHRARIGLRRSGVDYFRGDGSDWIALAGLLLTIPAITFATITSPVWIDPAALALPIVAGGLLLRPASLLGLYATAAGALIVEALTLGPYLDGPARVTPGTVLVVAACGFFGLILAQFRARVGVPWRRGGTML
;
A
#
# COMPACT_ATOMS: atom_id res chain seq x y z
N MET A 1 -45.30 5.44 21.06
CA MET A 1 -44.91 5.96 19.72
C MET A 1 -43.91 7.09 19.97
N ALA A 2 -42.67 7.13 19.46
CA ALA A 2 -42.18 6.82 18.13
C ALA A 2 -40.74 6.25 18.15
N ARG A 3 -40.40 5.63 17.02
CA ARG A 3 -39.26 4.75 16.74
C ARG A 3 -38.22 5.50 15.87
N ARG A 4 -36.96 5.06 15.96
CA ARG A 4 -35.85 5.14 14.97
C ARG A 4 -35.06 6.46 14.88
N GLY A 5 -33.82 6.42 15.37
CA GLY A 5 -32.77 7.44 15.09
C GLY A 5 -31.34 6.91 15.04
N GLY A 6 -31.11 5.59 15.04
CA GLY A 6 -29.75 5.02 15.13
C GLY A 6 -29.04 4.79 13.78
N VAL A 7 -29.80 4.64 12.69
CA VAL A 7 -29.25 4.26 11.37
C VAL A 7 -28.76 5.49 10.58
N ASP A 8 -29.44 6.64 10.75
CA ASP A 8 -29.08 7.89 10.09
C ASP A 8 -27.74 8.44 10.57
N ASP A 9 -27.43 8.25 11.86
CA ASP A 9 -26.18 8.71 12.47
C ASP A 9 -24.96 7.90 12.03
N PHE A 10 -25.13 6.59 11.79
CA PHE A 10 -24.08 5.75 11.23
C PHE A 10 -23.82 6.10 9.77
N TRP A 11 -24.87 6.20 8.96
CA TRP A 11 -24.73 6.57 7.54
C TRP A 11 -24.27 8.02 7.34
N ALA A 12 -24.64 8.95 8.22
CA ALA A 12 -24.16 10.32 8.18
C ALA A 12 -22.67 10.41 8.56
N ARG A 13 -22.23 9.68 9.60
CA ARG A 13 -20.80 9.57 9.94
C ARG A 13 -20.00 8.94 8.82
N TRP A 14 -20.49 7.83 8.26
CA TRP A 14 -19.84 7.15 7.13
C TRP A 14 -19.70 8.07 5.91
N ARG A 15 -20.77 8.77 5.51
CA ARG A 15 -20.73 9.74 4.40
C ARG A 15 -19.73 10.88 4.65
N ARG A 16 -19.65 11.40 5.88
CA ARG A 16 -18.65 12.43 6.23
C ARG A 16 -17.23 11.89 6.14
N THR A 17 -16.97 10.68 6.63
CA THR A 17 -15.65 10.05 6.56
C THR A 17 -15.25 9.79 5.10
N VAL A 18 -16.16 9.26 4.28
CA VAL A 18 -15.95 9.03 2.85
C VAL A 18 -15.72 10.34 2.11
N HIS A 19 -16.48 11.40 2.43
CA HIS A 19 -16.31 12.70 1.79
C HIS A 19 -14.95 13.33 2.14
N ARG A 20 -14.53 13.27 3.41
CA ARG A 20 -13.18 13.72 3.81
C ARG A 20 -12.08 12.89 3.18
N ALA A 21 -12.24 11.56 3.11
CA ALA A 21 -11.31 10.68 2.43
C ALA A 21 -11.19 11.04 0.94
N ARG A 22 -12.31 11.33 0.28
CA ARG A 22 -12.36 11.75 -1.14
C ARG A 22 -11.73 13.11 -1.38
N ILE A 23 -11.90 14.07 -0.47
CA ILE A 23 -11.23 15.39 -0.55
C ILE A 23 -9.72 15.24 -0.30
N GLY A 24 -9.33 14.42 0.69
CA GLY A 24 -7.93 14.08 0.96
C GLY A 24 -7.27 13.43 -0.25
N LEU A 25 -7.96 12.48 -0.88
CA LEU A 25 -7.52 11.79 -2.11
C LEU A 25 -7.36 12.77 -3.29
N ARG A 26 -8.27 13.74 -3.43
CA ARG A 26 -8.18 14.76 -4.48
C ARG A 26 -7.01 15.72 -4.24
N ARG A 27 -6.80 16.18 -3.01
CA ARG A 27 -5.63 17.03 -2.67
C ARG A 27 -4.32 16.26 -2.84
N SER A 28 -4.24 15.01 -2.39
CA SER A 28 -3.04 14.19 -2.57
C SER A 28 -2.74 13.92 -4.05
N GLY A 29 -3.77 13.74 -4.88
CA GLY A 29 -3.60 13.63 -6.32
C GLY A 29 -3.07 14.92 -6.96
N VAL A 30 -3.59 16.07 -6.56
CA VAL A 30 -3.17 17.38 -7.09
C VAL A 30 -1.75 17.76 -6.67
N ASP A 31 -1.34 17.44 -5.44
CA ASP A 31 0.04 17.67 -4.98
C ASP A 31 1.04 16.67 -5.59
N TYR A 32 0.58 15.47 -5.98
CA TYR A 32 1.38 14.46 -6.69
C TYR A 32 1.75 14.89 -8.12
N PHE A 33 0.84 15.55 -8.84
CA PHE A 33 1.15 16.12 -10.16
C PHE A 33 2.06 17.35 -10.11
N ARG A 34 2.36 17.89 -8.91
CA ARG A 34 3.12 19.13 -8.73
C ARG A 34 4.54 18.91 -8.16
N GLY A 35 4.89 17.70 -7.74
CA GLY A 35 6.14 17.41 -7.05
C GLY A 35 7.03 16.38 -7.75
N ASP A 36 8.21 16.81 -8.19
CA ASP A 36 9.43 16.05 -8.50
C ASP A 36 9.28 14.70 -9.22
N GLY A 37 9.57 14.68 -10.53
CA GLY A 37 9.52 13.47 -11.38
C GLY A 37 10.38 12.28 -10.91
N SER A 38 11.33 12.48 -9.98
CA SER A 38 12.13 11.39 -9.41
C SER A 38 11.32 10.37 -8.60
N ASP A 39 10.24 10.81 -7.94
CA ASP A 39 9.41 9.92 -7.10
C ASP A 39 8.54 8.99 -7.99
N TRP A 40 8.20 9.46 -9.20
CA TRP A 40 7.42 8.72 -10.17
C TRP A 40 8.18 7.55 -10.79
N ILE A 41 9.49 7.72 -11.04
CA ILE A 41 10.35 6.64 -11.56
C ILE A 41 10.51 5.53 -10.52
N ALA A 42 10.74 5.90 -9.24
CA ALA A 42 10.80 4.94 -8.15
C ALA A 42 9.48 4.20 -7.96
N LEU A 43 8.35 4.91 -8.06
CA LEU A 43 7.03 4.30 -8.01
C LEU A 43 6.78 3.36 -9.18
N ALA A 44 7.04 3.79 -10.42
CA ALA A 44 6.83 2.97 -11.60
C ALA A 44 7.69 1.70 -11.57
N GLY A 45 8.96 1.80 -11.13
CA GLY A 45 9.83 0.65 -10.93
C GLY A 45 9.27 -0.32 -9.89
N LEU A 46 8.88 0.19 -8.71
CA LEU A 46 8.30 -0.64 -7.65
C LEU A 46 6.92 -1.21 -8.02
N LEU A 47 6.15 -0.52 -8.86
CA LEU A 47 4.86 -1.00 -9.32
C LEU A 47 5.04 -2.07 -10.40
N LEU A 48 6.11 -2.02 -11.20
CA LEU A 48 6.48 -3.08 -12.14
C LEU A 48 7.07 -4.32 -11.45
N THR A 49 7.72 -4.18 -10.29
CA THR A 49 8.23 -5.35 -9.56
C THR A 49 7.11 -6.22 -9.00
N ILE A 50 5.96 -5.64 -8.64
CA ILE A 50 4.78 -6.39 -8.16
C ILE A 50 4.33 -7.45 -9.20
N PRO A 51 3.88 -7.09 -10.42
CA PRO A 51 3.44 -8.06 -11.42
C PRO A 51 4.58 -8.98 -11.87
N ALA A 52 5.83 -8.52 -11.87
CA ALA A 52 6.98 -9.39 -12.15
C ALA A 52 7.14 -10.50 -11.10
N ILE A 53 7.04 -10.16 -9.81
CA ILE A 53 7.06 -11.14 -8.71
C ILE A 53 5.85 -12.06 -8.84
N THR A 54 4.65 -11.53 -9.06
CA THR A 54 3.43 -12.34 -9.22
C THR A 54 3.56 -13.35 -10.36
N PHE A 55 4.08 -12.92 -11.51
CA PHE A 55 4.32 -13.82 -12.64
C PHE A 55 5.36 -14.88 -12.32
N ALA A 56 6.40 -14.52 -11.56
CA ALA A 56 7.44 -15.44 -11.14
C ALA A 56 6.93 -16.46 -10.11
N THR A 57 6.04 -16.05 -9.19
CA THR A 57 5.33 -16.95 -8.26
C THR A 57 4.48 -17.97 -9.02
N ILE A 58 3.73 -17.52 -10.04
CA ILE A 58 2.84 -18.39 -10.83
C ILE A 58 3.65 -19.38 -11.69
N THR A 59 4.75 -18.94 -12.28
CA THR A 59 5.58 -19.78 -13.16
C THR A 59 6.52 -20.71 -12.40
N SER A 60 6.97 -20.30 -11.22
CA SER A 60 7.94 -21.05 -10.42
C SER A 60 7.65 -20.99 -8.92
N PRO A 61 6.53 -21.57 -8.45
CA PRO A 61 6.10 -21.48 -7.06
C PRO A 61 7.08 -22.14 -6.08
N VAL A 62 7.96 -23.05 -6.53
CA VAL A 62 8.95 -23.68 -5.64
C VAL A 62 10.06 -22.71 -5.22
N TRP A 63 10.36 -21.72 -6.06
CA TRP A 63 11.49 -20.81 -5.86
C TRP A 63 11.07 -19.45 -5.31
N ILE A 64 9.85 -19.02 -5.61
CA ILE A 64 9.34 -17.68 -5.25
C ILE A 64 8.01 -17.84 -4.53
N ASP A 65 8.01 -17.47 -3.25
CA ASP A 65 6.85 -17.48 -2.37
C ASP A 65 6.02 -16.19 -2.57
N PRO A 66 4.67 -16.26 -2.54
CA PRO A 66 3.79 -15.08 -2.47
C PRO A 66 4.21 -14.03 -1.42
N ALA A 67 4.86 -14.45 -0.34
CA ALA A 67 5.41 -13.56 0.69
C ALA A 67 6.50 -12.60 0.16
N ALA A 68 7.11 -12.89 -0.99
CA ALA A 68 8.08 -12.03 -1.66
C ALA A 68 7.50 -10.65 -2.02
N LEU A 69 6.17 -10.51 -2.12
CA LEU A 69 5.49 -9.23 -2.28
C LEU A 69 5.74 -8.25 -1.11
N ALA A 70 6.24 -8.73 0.04
CA ALA A 70 6.71 -7.86 1.11
C ALA A 70 7.93 -7.01 0.72
N LEU A 71 8.79 -7.50 -0.18
CA LEU A 71 10.02 -6.81 -0.60
C LEU A 71 9.75 -5.43 -1.25
N PRO A 72 8.91 -5.32 -2.30
CA PRO A 72 8.59 -4.02 -2.90
C PRO A 72 7.86 -3.10 -1.92
N ILE A 73 7.10 -3.64 -0.98
CA ILE A 73 6.39 -2.85 0.04
C ILE A 73 7.39 -2.21 1.02
N VAL A 74 8.36 -2.98 1.53
CA VAL A 74 9.40 -2.47 2.43
C VAL A 74 10.30 -1.47 1.71
N ALA A 75 10.71 -1.78 0.47
CA ALA A 75 11.48 -0.85 -0.36
C ALA A 75 10.69 0.45 -0.63
N GLY A 76 9.38 0.33 -0.91
CA GLY A 76 8.48 1.47 -1.02
C GLY A 76 8.41 2.30 0.27
N GLY A 77 8.41 1.67 1.44
CA GLY A 77 8.45 2.32 2.77
C GLY A 77 9.62 3.27 2.95
N LEU A 78 10.78 2.89 2.41
CA LEU A 78 12.00 3.66 2.52
C LEU A 78 12.09 4.78 1.49
N LEU A 79 11.54 4.56 0.29
CA LEU A 79 11.71 5.44 -0.86
C LEU A 79 10.55 6.43 -1.04
N LEU A 80 9.31 5.98 -0.89
CA LEU A 80 8.12 6.69 -1.38
C LEU A 80 7.39 7.49 -0.30
N ARG A 81 6.62 8.50 -0.74
CA ARG A 81 5.73 9.26 0.14
C ARG A 81 4.60 8.36 0.69
N PRO A 82 4.01 8.71 1.85
CA PRO A 82 2.98 7.87 2.46
C PRO A 82 1.75 7.60 1.56
N ALA A 83 1.39 8.56 0.70
CA ALA A 83 0.23 8.42 -0.19
C ALA A 83 0.46 7.39 -1.32
N SER A 84 1.65 7.39 -1.94
CA SER A 84 2.03 6.42 -2.97
C SER A 84 2.18 5.00 -2.43
N LEU A 85 2.54 4.87 -1.15
CA LEU A 85 2.69 3.58 -0.50
C LEU A 85 1.36 2.84 -0.32
N LEU A 86 0.27 3.58 -0.10
CA LEU A 86 -1.07 3.01 -0.12
C LEU A 86 -1.43 2.42 -1.49
N GLY A 87 -0.99 3.07 -2.57
CA GLY A 87 -1.15 2.56 -3.93
C GLY A 87 -0.42 1.23 -4.10
N LEU A 88 0.88 1.18 -3.75
CA LEU A 88 1.67 -0.05 -3.80
C LEU A 88 1.06 -1.18 -2.98
N TYR A 89 0.60 -0.86 -1.76
CA TYR A 89 -0.06 -1.83 -0.89
C TYR A 89 -1.35 -2.37 -1.52
N ALA A 90 -2.17 -1.52 -2.14
CA ALA A 90 -3.38 -1.95 -2.83
C ALA A 90 -3.06 -2.85 -4.04
N THR A 91 -2.03 -2.54 -4.82
CA THR A 91 -1.57 -3.40 -5.92
C THR A 91 -1.03 -4.74 -5.43
N ALA A 92 -0.27 -4.77 -4.33
CA ALA A 92 0.24 -6.01 -3.75
C ALA A 92 -0.90 -6.89 -3.19
N ALA A 93 -1.91 -6.27 -2.57
CA ALA A 93 -3.12 -6.97 -2.16
C ALA A 93 -3.88 -7.55 -3.37
N GLY A 94 -3.99 -6.79 -4.46
CA GLY A 94 -4.54 -7.27 -5.72
C GLY A 94 -3.77 -8.47 -6.29
N ALA A 95 -2.44 -8.42 -6.25
CA ALA A 95 -1.59 -9.53 -6.66
C ALA A 95 -1.81 -10.80 -5.83
N LEU A 96 -1.91 -10.68 -4.50
CA LEU A 96 -2.24 -11.82 -3.62
C LEU A 96 -3.61 -12.41 -3.94
N ILE A 97 -4.61 -11.58 -4.30
CA ILE A 97 -5.92 -12.07 -4.72
C ILE A 97 -5.78 -12.87 -6.01
N VAL A 98 -5.02 -12.37 -6.99
CA VAL A 98 -4.76 -13.08 -8.25
C VAL A 98 -4.06 -14.41 -7.96
N GLU A 99 -2.99 -14.41 -7.16
CA GLU A 99 -2.25 -15.62 -6.77
C GLU A 99 -3.15 -16.64 -6.05
N ALA A 100 -4.02 -16.18 -5.14
CA ALA A 100 -4.94 -17.06 -4.44
C ALA A 100 -5.95 -17.73 -5.41
N LEU A 101 -6.42 -16.99 -6.41
CA LEU A 101 -7.33 -17.52 -7.43
C LEU A 101 -6.62 -18.45 -8.43
N THR A 102 -5.38 -18.15 -8.81
CA THR A 102 -4.64 -18.93 -9.82
C THR A 102 -3.97 -20.17 -9.24
N LEU A 103 -3.37 -20.06 -8.05
CA LEU A 103 -2.67 -21.18 -7.42
C LEU A 103 -3.69 -22.15 -6.81
N GLY A 104 -4.86 -21.67 -6.37
CA GLY A 104 -5.94 -22.48 -5.79
C GLY A 104 -5.85 -22.66 -4.27
N PRO A 105 -6.64 -23.57 -3.67
CA PRO A 105 -6.76 -23.73 -2.22
C PRO A 105 -5.41 -24.01 -1.54
N TYR A 106 -5.16 -23.40 -0.38
CA TYR A 106 -3.87 -23.43 0.30
C TYR A 106 -3.43 -24.80 0.84
N LEU A 107 -4.29 -25.83 0.77
CA LEU A 107 -4.00 -27.19 1.23
C LEU A 107 -3.30 -28.07 0.19
N ASP A 108 -3.34 -27.68 -1.09
CA ASP A 108 -3.06 -28.59 -2.21
C ASP A 108 -1.74 -28.30 -2.96
N GLY A 109 -0.74 -27.67 -2.32
CA GLY A 109 0.58 -27.55 -2.94
C GLY A 109 1.51 -26.45 -2.42
N PRO A 110 2.71 -26.36 -3.02
CA PRO A 110 3.75 -25.41 -2.61
C PRO A 110 3.39 -23.95 -2.95
N ALA A 111 3.88 -23.02 -2.12
CA ALA A 111 3.80 -21.57 -2.29
C ALA A 111 2.41 -21.01 -2.60
N ARG A 112 1.39 -21.56 -1.95
CA ARG A 112 0.03 -21.04 -2.03
C ARG A 112 -0.16 -19.88 -1.06
N VAL A 113 -1.11 -19.01 -1.38
CA VAL A 113 -1.46 -17.89 -0.51
C VAL A 113 -2.12 -18.42 0.76
N THR A 114 -1.35 -18.46 1.84
CA THR A 114 -1.85 -18.84 3.16
C THR A 114 -2.34 -17.61 3.93
N PRO A 115 -3.22 -17.78 4.93
CA PRO A 115 -3.56 -16.69 5.85
C PRO A 115 -2.32 -16.06 6.49
N GLY A 116 -1.28 -16.86 6.76
CA GLY A 116 0.01 -16.39 7.28
C GLY A 116 0.71 -15.43 6.32
N THR A 117 0.74 -15.76 5.03
CA THR A 117 1.32 -14.91 3.98
C THR A 117 0.59 -13.56 3.91
N VAL A 118 -0.75 -13.57 3.97
CA VAL A 118 -1.55 -12.35 4.00
C VAL A 118 -1.21 -11.48 5.21
N LEU A 119 -1.06 -12.09 6.39
CA LEU A 119 -0.69 -11.37 7.62
C LEU A 119 0.72 -10.77 7.52
N VAL A 120 1.69 -11.49 6.96
CA VAL A 120 3.07 -11.00 6.78
C VAL A 120 3.09 -9.80 5.83
N VAL A 121 2.46 -9.92 4.66
CA VAL A 121 2.40 -8.82 3.68
C VAL A 121 1.66 -7.61 4.25
N ALA A 122 0.56 -7.84 4.99
CA ALA A 122 -0.17 -6.78 5.70
C ALA A 122 0.69 -6.09 6.75
N ALA A 123 1.43 -6.86 7.57
CA ALA A 123 2.34 -6.32 8.58
C ALA A 123 3.46 -5.50 7.93
N CYS A 124 4.10 -6.00 6.87
CA CYS A 124 5.11 -5.26 6.12
C CYS A 124 4.55 -3.96 5.53
N GLY A 125 3.32 -3.98 5.01
CA GLY A 125 2.61 -2.77 4.55
C GLY A 125 2.41 -1.76 5.66
N PHE A 126 1.96 -2.22 6.82
CA PHE A 126 1.76 -1.39 8.00
C PHE A 126 3.07 -0.77 8.49
N PHE A 127 4.14 -1.56 8.60
CA PHE A 127 5.47 -1.04 8.97
C PHE A 127 6.01 -0.07 7.93
N GLY A 128 5.84 -0.34 6.63
CA GLY A 128 6.23 0.57 5.56
C GLY A 128 5.50 1.91 5.64
N LEU A 129 4.20 1.90 5.95
CA LEU A 129 3.43 3.12 6.20
C LEU A 129 3.94 3.88 7.42
N ILE A 130 4.21 3.19 8.53
CA ILE A 130 4.76 3.80 9.74
C ILE A 130 6.11 4.46 9.45
N LEU A 131 7.02 3.77 8.77
CA LEU A 131 8.33 4.30 8.38
C LEU A 131 8.20 5.53 7.48
N ALA A 132 7.30 5.49 6.49
CA ALA A 132 7.04 6.64 5.63
C ALA A 132 6.49 7.85 6.42
N GLN A 133 5.63 7.61 7.41
CA GLN A 133 5.11 8.65 8.32
C GLN A 133 6.20 9.22 9.22
N PHE A 134 7.06 8.37 9.80
CA PHE A 134 8.21 8.84 10.58
C PHE A 134 9.15 9.66 9.71
N ARG A 135 9.49 9.21 8.50
CA ARG A 135 10.33 9.98 7.57
C ARG A 135 9.74 11.35 7.24
N ALA A 136 8.42 11.43 7.06
CA ALA A 136 7.73 12.69 6.80
C ALA A 136 7.69 13.62 8.03
N ARG A 137 7.59 13.08 9.25
CA ARG A 137 7.50 13.86 10.50
C ARG A 137 8.85 14.23 11.10
N VAL A 138 9.83 13.33 11.02
CA VAL A 138 11.21 13.53 11.49
C VAL A 138 11.98 14.48 10.56
N GLY A 139 11.40 14.82 9.40
CA GLY A 139 11.69 16.01 8.60
C GLY A 139 13.17 16.36 8.64
N VAL A 140 14.01 15.60 7.94
CA VAL A 140 15.46 15.78 8.01
C VAL A 140 15.78 17.26 7.74
N PRO A 141 16.37 18.00 8.71
CA PRO A 141 16.75 19.41 8.53
C PRO A 141 17.70 19.62 7.34
N TRP A 142 18.37 18.55 6.91
CA TRP A 142 19.35 18.56 5.84
C TRP A 142 18.84 18.97 4.46
N ARG A 143 17.52 18.99 4.20
CA ARG A 143 16.98 19.48 2.92
C ARG A 143 16.61 20.96 2.89
N ARG A 144 16.70 21.67 4.03
CA ARG A 144 16.65 23.13 4.07
C ARG A 144 17.77 23.67 4.94
N GLY A 145 19.00 23.50 4.43
CA GLY A 145 20.07 24.45 4.70
C GLY A 145 19.69 25.80 4.09
N GLY A 146 18.79 26.51 4.76
CA GLY A 146 18.40 27.88 4.47
C GLY A 146 18.61 28.66 5.74
N THR A 147 19.87 29.09 5.91
CA THR A 147 20.40 30.11 6.81
C THR A 147 19.35 30.85 7.65
N MET A 148 19.42 30.65 8.97
CA MET A 148 19.05 31.69 9.94
C MET A 148 20.10 32.81 9.85
N LEU A 149 19.91 33.75 8.93
CA LEU A 149 20.49 35.10 8.95
C LEU A 149 19.45 36.05 8.39
#